data_AF-A0A8X7NUB5-F1
#
_entry.id   AF-A0A8X7NUB5-F1
#
_cell.length_a   1.000
_cell.length_b   1.000
_cell.length_c   1.000
_cell.angle_alpha   90.00
_cell.angle_beta   90.00
_cell.angle_gamma   90.00
#
_symmetry.space_group_name_H-M   'P 1'
#
loop_
_entity.id
_entity.type
_entity.pdbx_description
1 polymer ?
#
loop_
_entity_poly.entity_id
_entity_poly.type
_entity_poly.pdbx_seq_one_letter_code
_entity_poly.pdbx_strand_id
1 'polypeptide(L)'
;MHRYGAGIDDELALEAPGDYTRDIGYLQFSKYSNGSDNVLNRVWYQPEEIFPVTGTPEVREHIFWVPVDKSYLNFARQLEDTKLPQCVNTTCLPRPPKVTIVDRGVSASVFVDNAAYRTFLRSKFNATAVEMESTAVALICHQQSIPFVVIRALSDLAGGGSDMSNEADIFGSLAAQNSVDVLVKFVGLLPPHGSKIQSE
;
A
#
# COMPACT_ATOMS: atom_id res chain seq x y z
N MET A 1 -12.95 -14.62 -7.80
CA MET A 1 -14.29 -14.70 -7.15
C MET A 1 -14.69 -16.16 -7.06
N HIS A 2 -14.92 -16.70 -5.86
CA HIS A 2 -15.46 -18.05 -5.70
C HIS A 2 -16.99 -18.02 -5.94
N ARG A 3 -17.52 -18.93 -6.75
CA ARG A 3 -18.97 -19.07 -7.00
C ARG A 3 -19.67 -19.71 -5.77
N TYR A 4 -20.99 -19.52 -5.73
CA TYR A 4 -21.90 -19.89 -4.64
C TYR A 4 -21.61 -21.26 -3.98
N GLY A 5 -21.63 -21.31 -2.64
CA GLY A 5 -21.74 -22.55 -1.86
C GLY A 5 -20.44 -23.32 -1.56
N ALA A 6 -19.32 -22.93 -2.15
CA ALA A 6 -18.03 -23.57 -1.93
C ALA A 6 -17.27 -22.97 -0.72
N GLY A 7 -16.75 -23.85 0.14
CA GLY A 7 -15.99 -23.55 1.35
C GLY A 7 -14.52 -23.21 1.11
N ILE A 8 -13.73 -23.18 2.19
CA ILE A 8 -12.29 -22.83 2.11
C ILE A 8 -11.49 -23.92 1.39
N ASP A 9 -11.95 -25.17 1.46
CA ASP A 9 -11.26 -26.34 0.92
C ASP A 9 -11.53 -26.55 -0.57
N ASP A 10 -12.52 -25.85 -1.13
CA ASP A 10 -12.82 -25.90 -2.55
C ASP A 10 -11.81 -25.08 -3.37
N GLU A 11 -11.40 -25.67 -4.49
CA GLU A 11 -10.45 -25.07 -5.43
C GLU A 11 -11.04 -23.82 -6.11
N LEU A 12 -10.25 -22.75 -6.21
CA LEU A 12 -10.62 -21.57 -7.01
C LEU A 12 -10.55 -21.89 -8.51
N ALA A 13 -11.42 -21.27 -9.30
CA ALA A 13 -11.27 -21.29 -10.75
C ALA A 13 -9.88 -20.76 -11.11
N LEU A 14 -9.11 -21.48 -11.93
CA LEU A 14 -7.71 -21.21 -12.31
C LEU A 14 -6.66 -21.33 -11.18
N GLU A 15 -6.97 -22.06 -10.10
CA GLU A 15 -5.97 -22.42 -9.08
C GLU A 15 -5.04 -23.56 -9.54
N ALA A 16 -5.54 -24.68 -10.08
CA ALA A 16 -4.68 -25.75 -10.59
C ALA A 16 -3.67 -25.31 -11.67
N PRO A 17 -4.01 -24.39 -12.60
CA PRO A 17 -3.04 -23.79 -13.51
C PRO A 17 -2.01 -22.87 -12.85
N GLY A 18 -2.22 -22.44 -11.60
CA GLY A 18 -1.33 -21.58 -10.84
C GLY A 18 -1.59 -20.07 -10.97
N ASP A 19 -2.65 -19.65 -11.66
CA ASP A 19 -2.98 -18.23 -11.87
C ASP A 19 -3.58 -17.59 -10.60
N TYR A 20 -4.25 -18.39 -9.77
CA TYR A 20 -4.79 -17.95 -8.48
C TYR A 20 -4.39 -18.88 -7.34
N THR A 21 -4.44 -18.35 -6.12
CA THR A 21 -4.04 -19.05 -4.90
C THR A 21 -5.00 -18.75 -3.75
N ARG A 22 -5.06 -19.70 -2.81
CA ARG A 22 -5.73 -19.56 -1.51
C ARG A 22 -4.76 -19.23 -0.36
N ASP A 23 -3.46 -19.24 -0.61
CA ASP A 23 -2.45 -19.20 0.45
C ASP A 23 -2.17 -17.80 1.00
N ILE A 24 -2.48 -16.76 0.23
CA ILE A 24 -2.23 -15.36 0.61
C ILE A 24 -3.20 -14.89 1.70
N GLY A 25 -4.49 -15.19 1.51
CA GLY A 25 -5.55 -14.80 2.43
C GLY A 25 -6.80 -14.30 1.72
N TYR A 26 -7.85 -14.11 2.52
CA TYR A 26 -9.16 -13.72 2.03
C TYR A 26 -9.90 -12.86 3.05
N LEU A 27 -10.80 -12.03 2.55
CA LEU A 27 -11.86 -11.37 3.32
C LEU A 27 -13.11 -12.27 3.30
N GLN A 28 -13.61 -12.66 4.47
CA GLN A 28 -14.86 -13.40 4.61
C GLN A 28 -15.97 -12.45 5.05
N PHE A 29 -16.97 -12.21 4.20
CA PHE A 29 -17.98 -11.18 4.48
C PHE A 29 -18.82 -11.47 5.72
N SER A 30 -19.12 -12.73 6.00
CA SER A 30 -19.91 -13.09 7.18
C SER A 30 -19.29 -12.69 8.51
N LYS A 31 -17.96 -12.51 8.57
CA LYS A 31 -17.27 -11.99 9.77
C LYS A 31 -17.54 -10.51 10.04
N TYR A 32 -18.16 -9.80 9.10
CA TYR A 32 -18.45 -8.37 9.15
C TYR A 32 -19.95 -8.07 9.10
N SER A 33 -20.80 -9.08 9.22
CA SER A 33 -22.26 -8.92 9.32
C SER A 33 -22.74 -9.11 10.76
N ASN A 34 -23.75 -8.33 11.18
CA ASN A 34 -24.40 -8.43 12.50
C ASN A 34 -25.31 -9.68 12.67
N GLY A 35 -25.13 -10.73 11.86
CA GLY A 35 -25.98 -11.91 11.79
C GLY A 35 -25.20 -13.22 11.62
N SER A 36 -25.92 -14.33 11.40
CA SER A 36 -25.33 -15.63 11.10
C SER A 36 -24.56 -15.65 9.78
N ASP A 37 -23.85 -16.74 9.50
CA ASP A 37 -23.19 -16.95 8.21
C ASP A 37 -24.13 -16.63 7.04
N ASN A 38 -23.58 -16.00 6.01
CA ASN A 38 -24.31 -15.58 4.82
C ASN A 38 -23.66 -16.14 3.55
N VAL A 39 -24.38 -16.05 2.43
CA VAL A 39 -23.94 -16.61 1.15
C VAL A 39 -22.98 -15.71 0.37
N LEU A 40 -22.71 -14.49 0.85
CA LEU A 40 -21.65 -13.63 0.30
C LEU A 40 -20.32 -14.22 0.78
N ASN A 41 -19.76 -15.11 -0.03
CA ASN A 41 -18.66 -16.01 0.30
C ASN A 41 -17.37 -15.27 0.76
N ARG A 42 -16.34 -15.22 -0.09
CA ARG A 42 -15.02 -14.68 0.24
C ARG A 42 -14.45 -13.91 -0.95
N VAL A 43 -13.66 -12.87 -0.65
CA VAL A 43 -12.76 -12.23 -1.61
C VAL A 43 -11.36 -12.71 -1.30
N TRP A 44 -10.77 -13.44 -2.24
CA TRP A 44 -9.41 -13.94 -2.12
C TRP A 44 -8.43 -12.94 -2.73
N TYR A 45 -7.34 -12.66 -2.02
CA TYR A 45 -6.25 -11.83 -2.52
C TYR A 45 -5.36 -12.66 -3.43
N GLN A 46 -5.02 -12.07 -4.58
CA GLN A 46 -4.30 -12.76 -5.65
C GLN A 46 -3.02 -11.99 -5.97
N PRO A 47 -1.95 -12.67 -6.38
CA PRO A 47 -0.83 -12.00 -7.02
C PRO A 47 -1.28 -11.41 -8.36
N GLU A 48 -0.60 -10.36 -8.80
CA GLU A 48 -0.79 -9.77 -10.11
C GLU A 48 0.07 -10.51 -11.15
N GLU A 49 -0.49 -10.74 -12.34
CA GLU A 49 0.25 -11.26 -13.48
C GLU A 49 1.10 -10.14 -14.09
N ILE A 50 2.40 -10.39 -14.27
CA ILE A 50 3.34 -9.42 -14.85
C ILE A 50 4.20 -10.04 -15.94
N PHE A 51 4.76 -9.16 -16.77
CA PHE A 51 5.71 -9.49 -17.83
C PHE A 51 6.91 -8.55 -17.71
N PRO A 52 7.95 -8.92 -16.94
CA PRO A 52 9.14 -8.09 -16.79
C PRO A 52 9.96 -8.01 -18.07
N VAL A 53 10.61 -6.86 -18.30
CA VAL A 53 11.47 -6.60 -19.47
C VAL A 53 12.74 -7.47 -19.50
N THR A 54 13.07 -8.13 -18.40
CA THR A 54 14.23 -9.03 -18.27
C THR A 54 14.03 -10.37 -18.96
N GLY A 55 12.80 -10.78 -19.26
CA GLY A 55 12.51 -11.96 -20.06
C GLY A 55 12.59 -11.66 -21.56
N THR A 56 13.37 -12.43 -22.32
CA THR A 56 13.36 -12.35 -23.79
C THR A 56 13.23 -13.76 -24.40
N PRO A 57 12.07 -14.14 -24.99
CA PRO A 57 10.80 -13.37 -25.04
C PRO A 57 10.22 -13.16 -23.64
N GLU A 58 9.22 -12.28 -23.52
CA GLU A 58 8.58 -11.97 -22.24
C GLU A 58 8.09 -13.25 -21.55
N VAL A 59 8.53 -13.45 -20.31
CA VAL A 59 8.13 -14.58 -19.48
C VAL A 59 7.08 -14.11 -18.49
N ARG A 60 5.97 -14.85 -18.40
CA ARG A 60 4.92 -14.59 -17.41
C ARG A 60 5.47 -14.84 -16.01
N GLU A 61 5.25 -13.89 -15.11
CA GLU A 61 5.55 -14.00 -13.69
C GLU A 61 4.34 -13.55 -12.85
N HIS A 62 4.36 -13.86 -11.56
CA HIS A 62 3.34 -13.46 -10.59
C HIS A 62 4.00 -12.72 -9.42
N ILE A 63 3.43 -11.58 -9.03
CA ILE A 63 3.95 -10.80 -7.91
C ILE A 63 2.82 -10.37 -6.97
N PHE A 64 3.02 -10.56 -5.67
CA PHE A 64 2.11 -10.05 -4.65
C PHE A 64 2.69 -8.86 -3.88
N TRP A 65 3.97 -8.91 -3.54
CA TRP A 65 4.69 -7.82 -2.90
C TRP A 65 5.74 -7.25 -3.84
N VAL A 66 5.61 -5.96 -4.18
CA VAL A 66 6.58 -5.27 -5.01
C VAL A 66 7.64 -4.62 -4.11
N PRO A 67 8.92 -5.08 -4.14
CA PRO A 67 9.95 -4.53 -3.28
C PRO A 67 10.40 -3.14 -3.75
N VAL A 68 10.56 -2.21 -2.81
CA VAL A 68 11.20 -0.91 -3.06
C VAL A 68 12.72 -1.07 -3.21
N ASP A 69 13.37 -0.09 -3.83
CA ASP A 69 14.82 -0.05 -3.95
C ASP A 69 15.48 0.15 -2.57
N LYS A 70 16.47 -0.70 -2.26
CA LYS A 70 17.16 -0.68 -0.94
C LYS A 70 17.97 0.59 -0.72
N SER A 71 18.58 1.12 -1.77
CA SER A 71 19.39 2.34 -1.69
C SER A 71 18.50 3.55 -1.44
N TYR A 72 17.38 3.63 -2.15
CA TYR A 72 16.38 4.67 -1.93
C TYR A 72 15.77 4.55 -0.53
N LEU A 73 15.50 3.33 -0.04
CA LEU A 73 15.06 3.14 1.33
C LEU A 73 16.11 3.62 2.36
N ASN A 74 17.40 3.41 2.09
CA ASN A 74 18.49 3.91 2.94
C ASN A 74 18.57 5.45 2.94
N PHE A 75 18.36 6.10 1.80
CA PHE A 75 18.26 7.56 1.75
C PHE A 75 17.02 8.05 2.51
N ALA A 76 15.87 7.38 2.35
CA ALA A 76 14.64 7.75 3.05
C ALA A 76 14.76 7.63 4.58
N ARG A 77 15.51 6.65 5.10
CA ARG A 77 15.79 6.51 6.56
C ARG A 77 16.45 7.74 7.17
N GLN A 78 17.29 8.45 6.41
CA GLN A 78 17.94 9.67 6.90
C GLN A 78 16.95 10.80 7.16
N LEU A 79 15.71 10.68 6.68
CA LEU A 79 14.66 11.68 6.84
C LEU A 79 13.77 11.43 8.07
N GLU A 80 13.94 10.36 8.85
CA GLU A 80 13.06 10.04 9.99
C GLU A 80 13.06 11.16 11.07
N ASP A 81 14.18 11.85 11.24
CA ASP A 81 14.31 12.98 12.17
C ASP A 81 13.85 14.33 11.56
N THR A 82 13.26 14.31 10.37
CA THR A 82 12.77 15.51 9.70
C THR A 82 11.65 16.16 10.52
N LYS A 83 11.90 17.42 10.94
CA LYS A 83 10.85 18.27 11.49
C LYS A 83 9.90 18.69 10.38
N LEU A 84 8.63 18.35 10.56
CA LEU A 84 7.55 18.68 9.64
C LEU A 84 6.64 19.75 10.26
N PRO A 85 6.09 20.67 9.44
CA PRO A 85 5.11 21.62 9.94
C PRO A 85 3.89 20.89 10.52
N GLN A 86 3.46 21.34 11.69
CA GLN A 86 2.26 20.83 12.36
C GLN A 86 0.98 21.50 11.85
N CYS A 87 1.11 22.64 11.16
CA CYS A 87 0.01 23.47 10.70
C CYS A 87 0.22 23.95 9.27
N VAL A 88 -0.87 24.06 8.53
CA VAL A 88 -0.97 24.78 7.26
C VAL A 88 -2.21 25.67 7.33
N ASN A 89 -2.04 26.97 7.06
CA ASN A 89 -3.07 27.99 7.26
C ASN A 89 -3.66 27.94 8.68
N THR A 90 -4.98 27.70 8.81
CA THR A 90 -5.70 27.58 10.09
C THR A 90 -5.82 26.14 10.59
N THR A 91 -5.39 25.15 9.81
CA THR A 91 -5.47 23.74 10.18
C THR A 91 -4.19 23.29 10.87
N CYS A 92 -4.30 22.73 12.06
CA CYS A 92 -3.19 22.20 12.86
C CYS A 92 -3.48 20.80 13.37
N LEU A 93 -2.49 19.91 13.33
CA LEU A 93 -2.55 18.62 14.03
C LEU A 93 -2.39 18.82 15.54
N PRO A 94 -2.95 17.94 16.39
CA PRO A 94 -2.74 17.98 17.84
C PRO A 94 -1.32 17.57 18.25
N ARG A 95 -0.61 16.86 17.38
CA ARG A 95 0.76 16.38 17.60
C ARG A 95 1.60 16.65 16.35
N PRO A 96 2.90 16.96 16.49
CA PRO A 96 3.79 17.11 15.34
C PRO A 96 3.78 15.83 14.47
N PRO A 97 3.63 15.97 13.14
CA PRO A 97 3.76 14.83 12.24
C PRO A 97 5.20 14.31 12.25
N LYS A 98 5.36 13.01 11.96
CA LYS A 98 6.65 12.32 11.90
C LYS A 98 6.77 11.53 10.61
N VAL A 99 7.99 11.51 10.09
CA VAL A 99 8.38 10.55 9.05
C VAL A 99 8.70 9.23 9.72
N THR A 100 8.24 8.13 9.14
CA THR A 100 8.52 6.78 9.65
C THR A 100 8.66 5.81 8.49
N ILE A 101 9.62 4.90 8.59
CA ILE A 101 9.70 3.76 7.67
C ILE A 101 8.76 2.66 8.17
N VAL A 102 7.99 2.11 7.24
CA VAL A 102 7.05 1.02 7.50
C VAL A 102 7.42 -0.20 6.67
N ASP A 103 7.08 -1.38 7.17
CA ASP A 103 7.37 -2.63 6.46
C ASP A 103 6.57 -2.73 5.16
N ARG A 104 5.28 -2.34 5.19
CA ARG A 104 4.32 -2.56 4.10
C ARG A 104 3.26 -1.47 4.02
N GLY A 105 3.00 -1.01 2.80
CA GLY A 105 1.81 -0.27 2.40
C GLY A 105 1.06 -1.05 1.32
N VAL A 106 -0.22 -0.72 1.11
CA VAL A 106 -1.06 -1.35 0.08
C VAL A 106 -1.82 -0.28 -0.70
N SER A 107 -2.21 -0.59 -1.94
CA SER A 107 -3.18 0.23 -2.69
C SER A 107 -4.53 -0.46 -2.80
N ALA A 108 -5.60 0.31 -2.88
CA ALA A 108 -6.94 -0.16 -3.21
C ALA A 108 -7.59 0.80 -4.21
N SER A 109 -8.43 0.29 -5.11
CA SER A 109 -9.22 1.11 -6.05
C SER A 109 -10.43 1.80 -5.39
N VAL A 110 -10.50 1.79 -4.06
CA VAL A 110 -11.60 2.33 -3.25
C VAL A 110 -11.02 3.16 -2.13
N PHE A 111 -11.72 4.24 -1.78
CA PHE A 111 -11.43 4.98 -0.57
C PHE A 111 -11.82 4.13 0.65
N VAL A 112 -10.87 3.83 1.52
CA VAL A 112 -11.10 2.97 2.69
C VAL A 112 -11.42 3.83 3.90
N ASP A 113 -12.71 3.93 4.22
CA ASP A 113 -13.19 4.54 5.47
C ASP A 113 -13.96 3.51 6.31
N ASN A 114 -13.23 2.48 6.76
CA ASN A 114 -13.84 1.35 7.45
C ASN A 114 -12.85 0.71 8.45
N ALA A 115 -13.11 0.91 9.74
CA ALA A 115 -12.26 0.42 10.83
C ALA A 115 -12.00 -1.09 10.75
N ALA A 116 -13.03 -1.88 10.42
CA ALA A 116 -12.95 -3.33 10.40
C ALA A 116 -12.09 -3.82 9.22
N TYR A 117 -12.24 -3.21 8.05
CA TYR A 117 -11.42 -3.51 6.87
C TYR A 117 -9.97 -3.05 7.05
N ARG A 118 -9.73 -1.86 7.61
CA ARG A 118 -8.38 -1.41 8.00
C ARG A 118 -7.72 -2.40 8.97
N THR A 119 -8.44 -2.85 9.99
CA THR A 119 -7.94 -3.83 10.96
C THR A 119 -7.62 -5.17 10.30
N PHE A 120 -8.44 -5.60 9.35
CA PHE A 120 -8.15 -6.76 8.51
C PHE A 120 -6.83 -6.59 7.75
N LEU A 121 -6.65 -5.48 7.02
CA LEU A 121 -5.42 -5.21 6.26
C LEU A 121 -4.18 -5.21 7.16
N ARG A 122 -4.27 -4.59 8.34
CA ARG A 122 -3.18 -4.61 9.34
C ARG A 122 -2.89 -6.02 9.83
N SER A 123 -3.92 -6.77 10.24
CA SER A 123 -3.74 -8.11 10.83
C SER A 123 -3.26 -9.17 9.81
N LYS A 124 -3.71 -9.08 8.56
CA LYS A 124 -3.38 -10.06 7.52
C LYS A 124 -2.10 -9.73 6.80
N PHE A 125 -1.89 -8.46 6.48
CA PHE A 125 -0.78 -8.05 5.62
C PHE A 125 0.31 -7.29 6.35
N ASN A 126 0.14 -6.97 7.64
CA ASN A 126 1.02 -6.04 8.38
C ASN A 126 1.06 -4.65 7.72
N ALA A 127 0.05 -4.29 6.92
CA ALA A 127 -0.03 -3.01 6.24
C ALA A 127 -0.35 -1.88 7.23
N THR A 128 0.37 -0.77 7.13
CA THR A 128 0.17 0.42 7.99
C THR A 128 -0.50 1.58 7.26
N ALA A 129 -0.47 1.56 5.92
CA ALA A 129 -1.09 2.56 5.07
C ALA A 129 -1.86 1.87 3.93
N VAL A 130 -3.00 2.46 3.57
CA VAL A 130 -3.74 2.14 2.34
C VAL A 130 -3.96 3.43 1.56
N GLU A 131 -3.64 3.41 0.27
CA GLU A 131 -3.85 4.53 -0.65
C GLU A 131 -4.30 4.00 -2.03
N MET A 132 -4.30 4.80 -3.10
CA MET A 132 -5.03 4.43 -4.33
C MET A 132 -4.15 4.32 -5.60
N GLU A 133 -2.85 4.66 -5.55
CA GLU A 133 -2.04 4.77 -6.77
C GLU A 133 -0.64 4.10 -6.70
N SER A 134 0.00 4.01 -5.53
CA SER A 134 1.43 3.70 -5.45
C SER A 134 1.79 2.29 -5.93
N THR A 135 0.92 1.29 -5.69
CA THR A 135 1.15 -0.09 -6.17
C THR A 135 1.10 -0.16 -7.70
N ALA A 136 0.23 0.61 -8.35
CA ALA A 136 0.15 0.63 -9.82
C ALA A 136 1.44 1.20 -10.43
N VAL A 137 1.98 2.29 -9.86
CA VAL A 137 3.27 2.85 -10.28
C VAL A 137 4.42 1.87 -9.98
N ALA A 138 4.43 1.28 -8.78
CA ALA A 138 5.42 0.30 -8.37
C ALA A 138 5.47 -0.91 -9.30
N LEU A 139 4.32 -1.41 -9.74
CA LEU A 139 4.23 -2.56 -10.66
C LEU A 139 4.94 -2.27 -11.98
N ILE A 140 4.68 -1.09 -12.57
CA ILE A 140 5.33 -0.68 -13.82
C ILE A 140 6.83 -0.46 -13.61
N CYS A 141 7.24 0.21 -12.53
CA CYS A 141 8.65 0.36 -12.19
C CYS A 141 9.36 -1.00 -12.08
N HIS A 142 8.73 -1.97 -11.42
CA HIS A 142 9.25 -3.32 -11.28
C HIS A 142 9.37 -4.03 -12.63
N GLN A 143 8.31 -4.03 -13.44
CA GLN A 143 8.33 -4.62 -14.79
C GLN A 143 9.39 -4.00 -15.70
N GLN A 144 9.67 -2.71 -15.54
CA GLN A 144 10.66 -1.97 -16.33
C GLN A 144 12.06 -1.96 -15.71
N SER A 145 12.29 -2.69 -14.59
CA SER A 145 13.56 -2.69 -13.86
C SER A 145 14.05 -1.29 -13.45
N ILE A 146 13.12 -0.41 -13.07
CA ILE A 146 13.39 0.96 -12.62
C ILE A 146 13.30 1.02 -11.08
N PRO A 147 14.35 1.52 -10.39
CA PRO A 147 14.32 1.64 -8.93
C PRO A 147 13.26 2.66 -8.50
N PHE A 148 12.52 2.34 -7.44
CA PHE A 148 11.46 3.20 -6.91
C PHE A 148 11.41 3.15 -5.38
N VAL A 149 10.81 4.18 -4.78
CA VAL A 149 10.41 4.23 -3.38
C VAL A 149 9.08 4.95 -3.28
N VAL A 150 8.29 4.65 -2.26
CA VAL A 150 6.99 5.30 -2.02
C VAL A 150 7.11 6.18 -0.78
N ILE A 151 6.78 7.46 -0.94
CA ILE A 151 6.65 8.44 0.14
C ILE A 151 5.19 8.87 0.16
N ARG A 152 4.50 8.61 1.29
CA ARG A 152 3.08 8.94 1.46
C ARG A 152 2.86 9.59 2.81
N ALA A 153 2.11 10.70 2.81
CA ALA A 153 1.55 11.29 4.01
C ALA A 153 0.13 10.77 4.22
N LEU A 154 -0.23 10.47 5.48
CA LEU A 154 -1.57 10.03 5.85
C LEU A 154 -2.45 11.24 6.17
N SER A 155 -3.56 11.39 5.47
CA SER A 155 -4.53 12.48 5.66
C SER A 155 -5.67 12.11 6.61
N ASP A 156 -5.91 10.82 6.83
CA ASP A 156 -6.96 10.30 7.69
C ASP A 156 -6.54 8.97 8.36
N LEU A 157 -7.49 8.32 9.04
CA LEU A 157 -7.25 7.09 9.79
C LEU A 157 -7.97 5.86 9.22
N ALA A 158 -8.47 5.94 7.98
CA ALA A 158 -9.17 4.86 7.28
C ALA A 158 -10.29 4.21 8.12
N GLY A 159 -11.25 5.01 8.58
CA GLY A 159 -12.31 4.58 9.51
C GLY A 159 -11.90 4.56 10.98
N GLY A 160 -10.74 5.13 11.33
CA GLY A 160 -10.34 5.32 12.73
C GLY A 160 -10.79 6.64 13.34
N GLY A 161 -11.42 7.49 12.54
CA GLY A 161 -11.87 8.83 12.89
C GLY A 161 -13.27 8.87 13.47
N SER A 162 -13.90 10.04 13.37
CA SER A 162 -15.31 10.22 13.76
C SER A 162 -16.27 9.68 12.69
N ASP A 163 -17.44 9.17 13.11
CA ASP A 163 -18.49 8.72 12.17
C ASP A 163 -19.20 9.88 11.43
N MET A 164 -18.94 11.14 11.83
CA MET A 164 -19.61 12.31 11.27
C MET A 164 -18.88 12.93 10.08
N SER A 165 -17.55 12.86 10.06
CA SER A 165 -16.70 13.44 9.01
C SER A 165 -15.34 12.76 9.00
N ASN A 166 -14.78 12.60 7.80
CA ASN A 166 -13.43 12.06 7.62
C ASN A 166 -12.37 13.16 7.75
N GLU A 167 -11.26 12.84 8.41
CA GLU A 167 -10.15 13.74 8.66
C GLU A 167 -9.46 14.26 7.37
N ALA A 168 -9.60 13.55 6.25
CA ALA A 168 -9.00 13.93 4.97
C ALA A 168 -9.47 15.31 4.49
N ASP A 169 -10.73 15.68 4.73
CA ASP A 169 -11.27 17.00 4.35
C ASP A 169 -10.60 18.13 5.14
N ILE A 170 -10.11 17.84 6.34
CA ILE A 170 -9.49 18.80 7.25
C ILE A 170 -7.99 18.88 6.99
N PHE A 171 -7.31 17.73 6.95
CA PHE A 171 -5.84 17.65 6.95
C PHE A 171 -5.23 17.36 5.58
N GLY A 172 -6.02 17.20 4.51
CA GLY A 172 -5.50 16.89 3.18
C GLY A 172 -4.43 17.87 2.68
N SER A 173 -4.63 19.18 2.91
CA SER A 173 -3.65 20.22 2.54
C SER A 173 -2.34 20.10 3.32
N LEU A 174 -2.42 19.82 4.62
CA LEU A 174 -1.26 19.61 5.48
C LEU A 174 -0.51 18.32 5.12
N ALA A 175 -1.23 17.23 4.86
CA ALA A 175 -0.64 15.97 4.41
C ALA A 175 0.08 16.15 3.07
N ALA A 176 -0.53 16.84 2.11
CA ALA A 176 0.08 17.15 0.82
C ALA A 176 1.38 17.97 0.97
N GLN A 177 1.35 19.05 1.77
CA GLN A 177 2.55 19.87 2.02
C GLN A 177 3.67 19.05 2.66
N ASN A 178 3.36 18.28 3.71
CA ASN A 178 4.33 17.41 4.37
C ASN A 178 4.92 16.37 3.42
N SER A 179 4.10 15.78 2.54
CA SER A 179 4.57 14.82 1.54
C SER A 179 5.55 15.47 0.55
N VAL A 180 5.26 16.68 0.09
CA VAL A 180 6.15 17.45 -0.80
C VAL A 180 7.45 17.81 -0.09
N ASP A 181 7.39 18.28 1.16
CA ASP A 181 8.57 18.65 1.93
C ASP A 181 9.54 17.47 2.12
N VAL A 182 9.01 16.28 2.43
CA VAL A 182 9.82 15.05 2.54
C VAL A 182 10.38 14.64 1.19
N LEU A 183 9.56 14.70 0.13
CA LEU A 183 9.99 14.33 -1.23
C LEU A 183 11.13 15.23 -1.73
N VAL A 184 11.02 16.55 -1.54
CA VAL A 184 12.07 17.50 -1.95
C VAL A 184 13.37 17.23 -1.20
N LYS A 185 13.31 16.95 0.10
CA LYS A 185 14.48 16.57 0.89
C LYS A 185 15.08 15.25 0.41
N PHE A 186 14.24 14.26 0.12
CA PHE A 186 14.66 12.97 -0.43
C PHE A 186 15.42 13.14 -1.75
N VAL A 187 14.88 13.93 -2.68
CA VAL A 187 15.54 14.22 -3.97
C VAL A 187 16.90 14.90 -3.75
N GLY A 188 17.03 15.77 -2.74
CA GLY A 188 18.30 16.39 -2.37
C GLY A 188 19.35 15.43 -1.81
N LEU A 189 18.96 14.24 -1.35
CA LEU A 189 19.88 13.17 -0.91
C LEU A 189 20.35 12.28 -2.06
N LEU A 190 19.66 12.32 -3.21
CA LEU A 190 20.02 11.49 -4.35
C LEU A 190 21.36 11.96 -4.94
N PRO A 191 22.24 11.02 -5.33
CA PRO A 191 23.51 11.40 -5.93
C PRO A 191 23.30 12.10 -7.28
N PRO A 192 24.18 13.04 -7.65
CA PRO A 192 24.12 13.68 -8.95
C PRO A 192 24.24 12.65 -10.07
N HIS A 193 23.51 12.91 -11.16
CA HIS A 193 23.39 12.03 -12.32
C HIS A 193 24.77 11.56 -12.81
N GLY A 194 24.97 10.23 -12.88
CA GLY A 194 26.22 9.59 -13.33
C GLY A 194 27.11 9.03 -12.21
N SER A 195 26.78 9.27 -10.95
CA SER A 195 27.45 8.62 -9.82
C SER A 195 26.84 7.22 -9.62
N LYS A 196 27.63 6.15 -9.68
CA LYS A 196 27.15 4.79 -9.37
C LYS A 196 26.73 4.75 -7.90
N ILE A 197 25.45 4.45 -7.65
CA ILE A 197 24.99 4.03 -6.32
C ILE A 197 25.66 2.68 -6.05
N GLN A 198 26.59 2.63 -5.10
CA GLN A 198 27.21 1.38 -4.68
C GLN A 198 26.16 0.56 -3.93
N SER A 199 25.67 -0.49 -4.58
CA SER A 199 24.90 -1.54 -3.93
C SER A 199 25.86 -2.46 -3.18
N GLU A 200 25.81 -2.45 -1.85
CA GLU A 200 26.30 -3.55 -1.01
C GLU A 200 25.33 -4.74 -1.04
#